data_AF-E7C8Y2-F1
#
_entry.id   AF-E7C8Y2-F1
#
_cell.length_a   1.000
_cell.length_b   1.000
_cell.length_c   1.000
_cell.angle_alpha   90.00
_cell.angle_beta   90.00
_cell.angle_gamma   90.00
#
_symmetry.space_group_name_H-M   'P 1'
#
loop_
_entity.id
_entity.type
_entity.pdbx_description
1 polymer ?
#
loop_
_entity_poly.entity_id
_entity_poly.type
_entity_poly.pdbx_seq_one_letter_code
_entity_poly.pdbx_strand_id
1 'polypeptide(L)'
;LKCRIYMGIKDIKRQNPNVFRMKLMGAEVISVKNGSGTLKDACNEALRDWSASYKTSHYMIGTAAGPHPYPTIVREFQRIIGKETKRQIL
;
A
#
# COMPACT_ATOMS: atom_id res chain seq x y z
N LEU A 1 -4.68 -10.76 -9.57
CA LEU A 1 -5.75 -9.74 -9.49
C LEU A 1 -5.31 -8.50 -10.27
N LYS A 2 -6.22 -7.75 -10.88
CA LYS A 2 -5.87 -6.44 -11.47
C LYS A 2 -5.46 -5.50 -10.33
N CYS A 3 -4.31 -4.84 -10.46
CA CYS A 3 -3.73 -4.02 -9.39
C CYS A 3 -3.56 -2.57 -9.87
N ARG A 4 -4.04 -1.62 -9.05
CA ARG A 4 -3.84 -0.18 -9.22
C ARG A 4 -3.09 0.36 -8.01
N ILE A 5 -2.01 1.12 -8.24
CA ILE A 5 -1.13 1.64 -7.21
C ILE A 5 -1.13 3.17 -7.30
N TYR A 6 -1.59 3.83 -6.25
CA TYR A 6 -1.53 5.29 -6.13
C TYR A 6 -0.18 5.69 -5.54
N MET A 7 0.53 6.61 -6.20
CA MET A 7 1.84 7.07 -5.73
C MET A 7 2.00 8.56 -5.97
N GLY A 8 2.50 9.28 -4.96
CA GLY A 8 2.77 10.71 -5.05
C GLY A 8 3.78 11.03 -6.15
N ILE A 9 3.57 12.13 -6.89
CA ILE A 9 4.45 12.49 -8.01
C ILE A 9 5.92 12.67 -7.60
N LYS A 10 6.20 13.14 -6.38
CA LYS A 10 7.58 13.25 -5.87
C LYS A 10 8.19 11.88 -5.65
N ASP A 11 7.43 10.94 -5.12
CA ASP A 11 7.90 9.58 -4.85
C ASP A 11 8.09 8.79 -6.14
N ILE A 12 7.23 8.98 -7.15
CA ILE A 12 7.43 8.38 -8.49
C ILE A 12 8.76 8.81 -9.10
N LYS A 13 9.12 10.11 -8.99
CA LYS A 13 10.40 10.62 -9.49
C LYS A 13 11.57 10.04 -8.71
N ARG A 14 11.49 9.99 -7.38
CA ARG A 14 12.57 9.51 -6.50
C ARG A 14 12.76 7.99 -6.53
N GLN A 15 11.69 7.22 -6.77
CA GLN A 15 11.65 5.76 -6.70
C GLN A 15 11.32 5.13 -8.06
N ASN A 16 11.86 5.72 -9.14
CA ASN A 16 11.63 5.27 -10.52
C ASN A 16 11.89 3.75 -10.73
N PRO A 17 12.95 3.14 -10.16
CA PRO A 17 13.17 1.70 -10.30
C PRO A 17 12.01 0.85 -9.78
N ASN A 18 11.36 1.28 -8.69
CA ASN A 18 10.21 0.57 -8.14
C ASN A 18 8.96 0.75 -9.01
N VAL A 19 8.76 1.95 -9.57
CA VAL A 19 7.67 2.20 -10.54
C VAL A 19 7.85 1.31 -11.78
N PHE A 20 9.08 1.15 -12.26
CA PHE A 20 9.38 0.25 -13.37
C PHE A 20 9.03 -1.21 -13.04
N ARG A 21 9.46 -1.70 -11.87
CA ARG A 21 9.12 -3.06 -11.40
C ARG A 21 7.61 -3.28 -11.29
N MET A 22 6.87 -2.31 -10.74
CA MET A 22 5.40 -2.40 -10.63
C MET A 22 4.74 -2.56 -12.01
N LYS A 23 5.17 -1.75 -12.99
CA LYS A 23 4.67 -1.83 -14.37
C LYS A 23 5.05 -3.14 -15.05
N LEU A 24 6.27 -3.64 -14.82
CA LEU A 24 6.73 -4.93 -15.35
C LEU A 24 5.89 -6.10 -14.82
N MET A 25 5.43 -6.02 -13.57
CA MET A 25 4.49 -6.98 -12.98
C MET A 25 3.02 -6.77 -13.41
N GLY A 26 2.75 -5.83 -14.32
CA GLY A 26 1.41 -5.56 -14.85
C GLY A 26 0.53 -4.66 -14.00
N ALA A 27 1.08 -3.97 -12.98
CA ALA A 27 0.31 -3.02 -12.18
C ALA A 27 0.18 -1.66 -12.86
N GLU A 28 -1.00 -1.04 -12.72
CA GLU A 28 -1.25 0.34 -13.12
C GLU A 28 -0.73 1.30 -12.03
N VAL A 29 0.22 2.17 -12.35
CA VAL A 29 0.75 3.17 -11.40
C VAL A 29 0.13 4.54 -11.69
N ILE A 30 -0.71 5.01 -10.77
CA ILE A 30 -1.47 6.25 -10.88
C ILE A 30 -0.74 7.36 -10.11
N SER A 31 -0.34 8.42 -10.82
CA SER A 31 0.36 9.55 -10.23
C SER A 31 -0.59 10.50 -9.51
N VAL A 32 -0.37 10.69 -8.21
CA VAL A 32 -1.11 11.68 -7.40
C VAL A 32 -0.36 13.00 -7.40
N LYS A 33 -0.98 14.01 -8.02
CA LYS A 33 -0.46 15.39 -8.11
C LYS A 33 -1.06 16.34 -7.08
N ASN A 34 -2.15 15.92 -6.42
CA ASN A 34 -2.86 16.72 -5.43
C ASN A 34 -2.01 16.92 -4.17
N GLY A 35 -2.22 18.06 -3.49
CA GLY A 35 -1.57 18.35 -2.22
C GLY A 35 -0.04 18.41 -2.32
N SER A 36 0.63 17.73 -1.39
CA SER A 36 2.10 17.73 -1.30
C SER A 36 2.78 16.80 -2.32
N GLY A 37 2.00 15.91 -2.95
CA GLY A 37 2.47 14.91 -3.91
C GLY A 37 3.30 13.80 -3.26
N THR A 38 2.97 13.41 -2.04
CA THR A 38 3.68 12.40 -1.23
C THR A 38 2.77 11.25 -0.79
N LEU A 39 3.29 10.30 0.02
CA LEU A 39 2.57 9.15 0.55
C LEU A 39 1.19 9.47 1.15
N LYS A 40 1.05 10.54 1.93
CA LYS A 40 -0.23 10.91 2.56
C LYS A 40 -1.31 11.17 1.52
N ASP A 41 -0.96 11.91 0.46
CA ASP A 41 -1.88 12.24 -0.62
C ASP A 41 -2.27 10.99 -1.41
N ALA A 42 -1.30 10.09 -1.64
CA ALA A 42 -1.54 8.79 -2.28
C ALA A 42 -2.51 7.90 -1.48
N CYS A 43 -2.35 7.83 -0.16
CA CYS A 43 -3.27 7.07 0.71
C CYS A 43 -4.70 7.63 0.65
N ASN A 44 -4.86 8.96 0.64
CA ASN A 44 -6.17 9.60 0.56
C ASN A 44 -6.88 9.30 -0.76
N GLU A 45 -6.18 9.38 -1.90
CA GLU A 45 -6.77 9.04 -3.20
C GLU A 45 -7.11 7.55 -3.31
N ALA A 46 -6.27 6.66 -2.75
CA ALA A 46 -6.56 5.23 -2.73
C ALA A 46 -7.80 4.90 -1.87
N LEU A 47 -7.98 5.56 -0.72
CA LEU A 47 -9.18 5.42 0.10
C LEU A 47 -10.43 5.95 -0.61
N ARG A 48 -10.30 7.05 -1.36
CA ARG A 48 -11.39 7.62 -2.16
C ARG A 48 -11.78 6.70 -3.34
N ASP A 49 -10.82 6.08 -4.02
CA ASP A 49 -11.12 5.05 -5.03
C ASP A 49 -11.81 3.84 -4.39
N TRP A 50 -11.34 3.40 -3.23
CA TRP A 50 -11.93 2.26 -2.54
C TRP A 50 -13.37 2.53 -2.09
N SER A 51 -13.68 3.72 -1.57
CA SER A 51 -15.06 4.05 -1.17
C SER A 51 -16.05 3.99 -2.34
N ALA A 52 -15.59 4.22 -3.57
CA ALA A 52 -16.39 4.09 -4.78
C ALA A 52 -16.39 2.67 -5.39
N SER A 53 -15.39 1.84 -5.10
CA SER A 53 -15.16 0.56 -5.81
C SER A 53 -15.16 -0.70 -4.92
N TYR A 54 -15.36 -0.57 -3.60
CA TYR A 54 -15.19 -1.63 -2.58
C TYR A 54 -15.91 -2.96 -2.87
N LYS A 55 -17.00 -2.95 -3.66
CA LYS A 55 -17.71 -4.17 -4.07
C LYS A 55 -16.88 -5.07 -4.97
N THR A 56 -15.91 -4.50 -5.67
CA THR A 56 -15.08 -5.17 -6.69
C THR A 56 -13.58 -5.05 -6.43
N SER A 57 -13.19 -4.24 -5.44
CA SER A 57 -11.79 -3.95 -5.10
C SER A 57 -11.53 -4.16 -3.61
N HIS A 58 -10.32 -4.62 -3.31
CA HIS A 58 -9.81 -4.70 -1.95
C HIS A 58 -8.73 -3.64 -1.76
N TYR A 59 -8.89 -2.79 -0.73
CA TYR A 59 -7.87 -1.82 -0.36
C TYR A 59 -6.79 -2.48 0.51
N MET A 60 -5.62 -2.69 -0.08
CA MET A 60 -4.47 -3.31 0.59
C MET A 60 -3.62 -2.24 1.28
N ILE A 61 -3.92 -1.94 2.55
CA ILE A 61 -3.12 -1.01 3.35
C ILE A 61 -1.75 -1.63 3.69
N GLY A 62 -0.69 -0.83 3.58
CA GLY A 62 0.69 -1.32 3.73
C GLY A 62 1.28 -1.23 5.14
N THR A 63 0.51 -0.82 6.16
CA THR A 63 1.03 -0.59 7.52
C THR A 63 -0.01 -0.90 8.59
N ALA A 64 0.43 -1.14 9.82
CA ALA A 64 -0.41 -1.41 11.00
C ALA A 64 -1.07 -0.12 11.52
N ALA A 65 -1.85 0.53 10.66
CA ALA A 65 -2.58 1.76 10.93
C ALA A 65 -3.95 1.72 10.22
N GLY A 66 -4.64 2.86 10.22
CA GLY A 66 -5.97 2.97 9.64
C GLY A 66 -7.10 2.45 10.56
N PRO A 67 -8.34 2.42 10.07
CA PRO A 67 -9.49 2.01 10.87
C PRO A 67 -9.47 0.51 11.14
N HIS A 68 -10.17 0.09 12.19
CA HIS A 68 -10.51 -1.33 12.36
C HIS A 68 -11.19 -1.86 11.07
N PRO A 69 -10.85 -3.06 10.57
CA PRO A 69 -9.98 -4.09 11.17
C PRO A 69 -8.50 -4.07 10.76
N TYR A 70 -8.03 -3.06 10.02
CA TYR A 70 -6.70 -3.09 9.39
C TYR A 70 -5.53 -3.25 10.37
N PRO A 71 -5.42 -2.52 11.50
CA PRO A 71 -4.32 -2.71 12.44
C PRO A 71 -4.21 -4.15 12.97
N THR A 72 -5.36 -4.79 13.24
CA THR A 72 -5.42 -6.18 13.71
C THR A 72 -4.95 -7.15 12.63
N ILE A 73 -5.46 -7.00 11.41
CA ILE A 73 -5.08 -7.86 10.27
C ILE A 73 -3.58 -7.78 10.01
N VAL A 74 -3.03 -6.55 9.92
CA VAL A 74 -1.60 -6.36 9.63
C VAL A 74 -0.73 -6.95 10.73
N ARG A 75 -1.10 -6.75 12.01
CA ARG A 75 -0.41 -7.39 13.14
C ARG A 75 -0.44 -8.91 13.03
N GLU A 76 -1.60 -9.52 12.76
CA GLU A 76 -1.72 -10.97 12.68
C GLU A 76 -0.92 -11.56 11.52
N PHE A 77 -0.84 -10.87 10.37
CA PHE A 77 -0.02 -11.31 9.24
C PHE A 77 1.48 -11.15 9.50
N GLN A 78 1.90 -10.10 10.21
CA GLN A 78 3.32 -9.85 10.50
C GLN A 78 3.85 -10.59 11.74
N ARG A 79 2.97 -11.14 12.59
CA ARG A 79 3.37 -11.82 13.85
C ARG A 79 4.36 -12.98 13.66
N ILE A 80 4.40 -13.56 12.46
CA ILE A 80 5.28 -14.69 12.14
C ILE A 80 6.75 -14.33 12.34
N ILE A 81 7.13 -13.08 12.04
CA ILE A 81 8.49 -12.58 12.24
C ILE A 81 8.93 -12.79 13.70
N GLY A 82 8.14 -12.27 14.65
CA GLY A 82 8.46 -12.40 16.07
C GLY A 82 8.42 -13.84 16.58
N LYS A 83 7.55 -14.69 16.01
CA LYS A 83 7.49 -16.12 16.36
C LYS A 83 8.75 -16.87 15.92
N GLU A 84 9.21 -16.62 14.70
CA GLU A 84 10.43 -17.23 14.16
C GLU A 84 11.67 -16.72 14.89
N THR A 85 11.78 -15.40 15.12
CA THR A 85 12.87 -14.81 15.90
C THR A 85 12.93 -15.40 17.31
N LYS A 86 11.79 -15.55 17.98
CA LYS A 86 11.75 -16.13 19.33
C LYS A 86 12.31 -17.56 19.34
N ARG A 87 11.97 -18.39 18.35
CA ARG A 87 12.48 -19.77 18.21
C ARG A 87 13.96 -19.83 17.83
N GLN A 88 14.48 -18.80 17.15
CA GLN A 88 15.89 -18.73 16.78
C GLN A 88 16.79 -18.33 17.95
N ILE A 89 16.25 -17.57 18.92
CA ILE A 89 17.02 -16.99 20.03
C ILE A 89 16.77 -17.68 21.38
N LEU A 90 15.59 -18.26 21.60
CA LEU A 90 15.23 -19.02 22.82
C LEU A 90 15.04 -20.51 22.49
#